data_AF-A0A945H6R3-F1
#
_entry.id   AF-A0A945H6R3-F1
#
_cell.length_a   1.000
_cell.length_b   1.000
_cell.length_c   1.000
_cell.angle_alpha   90.00
_cell.angle_beta   90.00
_cell.angle_gamma   90.00
#
_symmetry.space_group_name_H-M   'P 1'
#
loop_
_entity.id
_entity.type
_entity.pdbx_description
1 polymer ?
#
loop_
_entity_poly.entity_id
_entity_poly.type
_entity_poly.pdbx_seq_one_letter_code
_entity_poly.pdbx_strand_id
1 'polypeptide(L)'
;GERNHYHTPNDNTENLDLATIQHHGENMLPLARELASNKSLNLGEHVVYANFYGQWLQWVSDHGIYLVLACALALLIALRRMKPAIKEVLIGISTSIGILFGTIAVGLGAFQLVALVLGTTVSWPANDFPHRTALIFSTIAGGLTMIALANKFSNQAAMMFAGWLLWLIISVASLMYLPDAANIFLAPTVIASMLLLVMSFLPEPWRPWLFVLALIGVLPSTLGVIHLLEQSQGYKLIVATMPFIGLYMIAFAPFTAGVRLRNFALLAYLGSFASIAMIALTPLYSQERPQHVNILYYEDMNNQVAYNQLASSNPIVEPLASVKKLHLEEKKLLPFSNVQQKNWTDSSVSGWPAPELAVCEELVTDGARAVAVTLSSVRGADAIGLVIPIEAKLRQFQLGSQTYDATPINSGALKGHYFIKLIGVYHQPVTLTLEFDTITPIDNVYLIDFSTELPADSQSLFQHRAVNMSPVHGGDQAQLFSKIRL
;
A
#
# COMPACT_ATOMS: atom_id res chain seq x y z
N GLY A 1 7.73 -14.41 -6.13
CA GLY A 1 8.41 -13.18 -6.58
C GLY A 1 8.49 -12.20 -5.42
N GLU A 2 9.58 -11.42 -5.34
CA GLU A 2 9.77 -10.39 -4.31
C GLU A 2 9.06 -9.09 -4.74
N ARG A 3 8.22 -8.53 -3.87
CA ARG A 3 7.41 -7.36 -4.20
C ARG A 3 8.26 -6.10 -4.44
N ASN A 4 9.41 -6.00 -3.78
CA ASN A 4 10.34 -4.89 -3.98
C ASN A 4 10.93 -4.85 -5.41
N HIS A 5 10.80 -5.93 -6.19
CA HIS A 5 11.27 -5.97 -7.58
C HIS A 5 10.29 -5.34 -8.57
N TYR A 6 9.01 -5.19 -8.22
CA TYR A 6 7.98 -4.69 -9.12
C TYR A 6 8.36 -3.32 -9.73
N HIS A 7 8.26 -3.19 -11.06
CA HIS A 7 8.72 -2.01 -11.84
C HIS A 7 10.21 -1.70 -11.71
N THR A 8 11.06 -2.67 -11.46
CA THR A 8 12.53 -2.49 -11.45
C THR A 8 13.18 -3.44 -12.47
N PRO A 9 14.47 -3.23 -12.82
CA PRO A 9 15.23 -4.22 -13.59
C PRO A 9 15.29 -5.62 -12.96
N ASN A 10 15.03 -5.75 -11.65
CA ASN A 10 14.94 -7.05 -10.98
C ASN A 10 13.63 -7.79 -11.28
N ASP A 11 12.63 -7.13 -11.90
CA ASP A 11 11.39 -7.76 -12.38
C ASP A 11 11.66 -8.48 -13.72
N ASN A 12 12.44 -9.55 -13.65
CA ASN A 12 12.92 -10.29 -14.81
C ASN A 12 12.79 -11.81 -14.62
N THR A 13 13.04 -12.56 -15.69
CA THR A 13 12.84 -14.02 -15.70
C THR A 13 13.77 -14.79 -14.77
N GLU A 14 14.92 -14.22 -14.39
CA GLU A 14 15.87 -14.86 -13.47
C GLU A 14 15.35 -14.86 -12.02
N ASN A 15 14.53 -13.86 -11.66
CA ASN A 15 13.93 -13.73 -10.33
C ASN A 15 12.50 -14.31 -10.23
N LEU A 16 12.03 -14.97 -11.29
CA LEU A 16 10.73 -15.64 -11.28
C LEU A 16 10.79 -16.96 -10.51
N ASP A 17 9.77 -17.19 -9.69
CA ASP A 17 9.54 -18.49 -9.07
C ASP A 17 8.60 -19.31 -9.97
N LEU A 18 9.15 -20.37 -10.57
CA LEU A 18 8.41 -21.28 -11.44
C LEU A 18 7.24 -21.97 -10.71
N ALA A 19 7.34 -22.20 -9.40
CA ALA A 19 6.24 -22.78 -8.63
C ALA A 19 5.05 -21.82 -8.56
N THR A 20 5.31 -20.52 -8.43
CA THR A 20 4.26 -19.48 -8.48
C THR A 20 3.58 -19.46 -9.85
N ILE A 21 4.35 -19.53 -10.95
CA ILE A 21 3.80 -19.58 -12.32
C ILE A 21 2.93 -20.84 -12.50
N GLN A 22 3.46 -22.00 -12.09
CA GLN A 22 2.73 -23.27 -12.16
C GLN A 22 1.42 -23.19 -11.36
N HIS A 23 1.48 -22.68 -10.13
CA HIS A 23 0.31 -22.50 -9.28
C HIS A 23 -0.73 -21.57 -9.93
N HIS A 24 -0.32 -20.46 -10.54
CA HIS A 24 -1.25 -19.61 -11.29
C HIS A 24 -1.87 -20.34 -12.49
N GLY A 25 -1.07 -21.11 -13.25
CA GLY A 25 -1.56 -21.91 -14.37
C GLY A 25 -2.58 -22.98 -13.94
N GLU A 26 -2.30 -23.69 -12.86
CA GLU A 26 -3.18 -24.72 -12.28
C GLU A 26 -4.52 -24.15 -11.80
N ASN A 27 -4.56 -22.89 -11.37
CA ASN A 27 -5.81 -22.22 -10.97
C ASN A 27 -6.56 -21.59 -12.16
N MET A 28 -5.84 -20.91 -13.07
CA MET A 28 -6.47 -20.13 -14.15
C MET A 28 -6.88 -20.97 -15.35
N LEU A 29 -6.13 -22.01 -15.70
CA LEU A 29 -6.44 -22.82 -16.88
C LEU A 29 -7.76 -23.61 -16.72
N PRO A 30 -8.04 -24.28 -15.58
CA PRO A 30 -9.34 -24.92 -15.39
C PRO A 30 -10.49 -23.92 -15.42
N LEU A 31 -10.34 -22.76 -14.76
CA LEU A 31 -11.34 -21.70 -14.77
C LEU A 31 -11.62 -21.19 -16.18
N ALA A 32 -10.59 -20.88 -16.96
CA ALA A 32 -10.73 -20.40 -18.33
C ALA A 32 -11.41 -21.45 -19.23
N ARG A 33 -11.08 -22.74 -19.05
CA ARG A 33 -11.73 -23.84 -19.77
C ARG A 33 -13.21 -23.97 -19.42
N GLU A 34 -13.56 -23.86 -18.15
CA GLU A 34 -14.95 -23.91 -17.69
C GLU A 34 -15.77 -22.73 -18.22
N LEU A 35 -15.23 -21.51 -18.16
CA LEU A 35 -15.89 -20.33 -18.71
C LEU A 35 -16.06 -20.41 -20.23
N ALA A 36 -15.08 -20.97 -20.95
CA ALA A 36 -15.14 -21.11 -22.40
C ALA A 36 -16.11 -22.23 -22.87
N SER A 37 -16.26 -23.30 -22.09
CA SER A 37 -17.15 -24.42 -22.42
C SER A 37 -18.62 -24.12 -22.08
N ASN A 38 -18.87 -23.24 -21.11
CA ASN A 38 -20.19 -23.00 -20.57
C ASN A 38 -20.86 -21.77 -21.20
N LYS A 39 -21.67 -21.99 -22.24
CA LYS A 39 -22.37 -20.93 -23.01
C LYS A 39 -23.49 -20.22 -22.24
N SER A 40 -23.90 -20.76 -21.10
CA SER A 40 -24.97 -20.21 -20.26
C SER A 40 -24.50 -20.16 -18.81
N LEU A 41 -23.63 -19.17 -18.52
CA LEU A 41 -23.20 -18.87 -17.16
C LEU A 41 -24.39 -18.33 -16.34
N ASN A 42 -24.97 -19.19 -15.51
CA ASN A 42 -25.84 -18.76 -14.43
C ASN A 42 -24.95 -18.45 -13.21
N LEU A 43 -24.83 -17.17 -12.88
CA LEU A 43 -23.99 -16.69 -11.78
C LEU A 43 -24.58 -17.01 -10.39
N GLY A 44 -25.81 -17.52 -10.32
CA GLY A 44 -26.43 -17.94 -9.08
C GLY A 44 -26.69 -16.79 -8.10
N GLU A 45 -26.77 -17.13 -6.82
CA GLU A 45 -26.94 -16.16 -5.72
C GLU A 45 -25.59 -15.54 -5.31
N HIS A 46 -25.65 -14.40 -4.63
CA HIS A 46 -24.45 -13.77 -4.08
C HIS A 46 -23.93 -14.58 -2.89
N VAL A 47 -22.72 -15.12 -3.00
CA VAL A 47 -22.14 -16.03 -2.00
C VAL A 47 -20.89 -15.41 -1.38
N VAL A 48 -20.82 -15.49 -0.06
CA VAL A 48 -19.63 -15.15 0.73
C VAL A 48 -18.78 -16.41 0.91
N TYR A 49 -17.49 -16.31 0.63
CA TYR A 49 -16.52 -17.39 0.77
C TYR A 49 -15.62 -17.17 1.99
N ALA A 50 -15.30 -18.23 2.71
CA ALA A 50 -14.31 -18.23 3.77
C ALA A 50 -13.39 -19.44 3.61
N ASN A 51 -12.08 -19.25 3.78
CA ASN A 51 -11.12 -20.36 3.81
C ASN A 51 -10.77 -20.69 5.26
N PHE A 52 -10.89 -21.96 5.62
CA PHE A 52 -10.60 -22.48 6.94
C PHE A 52 -9.68 -23.70 6.83
N TYR A 53 -8.39 -23.52 7.10
CA TYR A 53 -7.36 -24.58 7.00
C TYR A 53 -7.38 -25.35 5.67
N GLY A 54 -7.56 -24.64 4.55
CA GLY A 54 -7.59 -25.23 3.20
C GLY A 54 -8.97 -25.75 2.78
N GLN A 55 -9.99 -25.66 3.64
CA GLN A 55 -11.37 -25.96 3.30
C GLN A 55 -12.13 -24.68 2.96
N TRP A 56 -12.90 -24.70 1.88
CA TRP A 56 -13.78 -23.59 1.52
C TRP A 56 -15.14 -23.75 2.19
N LEU A 57 -15.50 -22.76 3.00
CA LEU A 57 -16.84 -22.54 3.52
C LEU A 57 -17.52 -21.47 2.66
N GLN A 58 -18.81 -21.65 2.42
CA GLN A 58 -19.58 -20.66 1.67
C GLN A 58 -21.01 -20.57 2.18
N TRP A 59 -21.60 -19.38 2.13
CA TRP A 59 -23.02 -19.16 2.39
C TRP A 59 -23.53 -18.00 1.53
N VAL A 60 -24.83 -17.99 1.27
CA VAL A 60 -25.49 -16.90 0.57
C VAL A 60 -25.46 -15.65 1.45
N SER A 61 -25.00 -14.53 0.91
CA SER A 61 -24.70 -13.29 1.65
C SER A 61 -25.89 -12.82 2.50
N ASP A 62 -27.10 -12.86 1.93
CA ASP A 62 -28.35 -12.49 2.60
C ASP A 62 -28.64 -13.32 3.85
N HIS A 63 -28.13 -14.55 3.93
CA HIS A 63 -28.30 -15.42 5.09
C HIS A 63 -27.35 -15.07 6.26
N GLY A 64 -26.42 -14.13 6.07
CA GLY A 64 -25.53 -13.66 7.13
C GLY A 64 -26.28 -13.16 8.37
N ILE A 65 -27.47 -12.56 8.18
CA ILE A 65 -28.29 -12.08 9.30
C ILE A 65 -28.79 -13.23 10.18
N TYR A 66 -29.17 -14.36 9.59
CA TYR A 66 -29.63 -15.53 10.35
C TYR A 66 -28.51 -16.15 11.17
N LEU A 67 -27.28 -16.15 10.64
CA LEU A 67 -26.10 -16.60 11.37
C LEU A 67 -25.81 -15.69 12.57
N VAL A 68 -25.86 -14.37 12.39
CA VAL A 68 -25.70 -13.40 13.49
C VAL A 68 -26.78 -13.59 14.57
N LEU A 69 -28.04 -13.76 14.17
CA LEU A 69 -29.15 -14.02 15.09
C LEU A 69 -28.96 -15.35 15.84
N ALA A 70 -28.50 -16.40 15.15
CA ALA A 70 -28.18 -17.68 15.77
C ALA A 70 -27.05 -17.56 16.80
N CYS A 71 -25.98 -16.82 16.48
CA CYS A 71 -24.89 -16.51 17.42
C CYS A 71 -25.42 -15.77 18.66
N ALA A 72 -26.24 -14.74 18.46
CA ALA A 72 -26.83 -13.97 19.55
C ALA A 72 -27.70 -14.85 20.47
N LEU A 73 -28.53 -15.73 19.89
CA LEU A 73 -29.35 -16.66 20.63
C LEU A 73 -28.50 -17.69 21.41
N ALA A 74 -27.47 -18.27 20.77
CA ALA A 74 -26.55 -19.21 21.40
C ALA A 74 -25.83 -18.57 22.59
N LEU A 75 -25.30 -17.36 22.44
CA LEU A 75 -24.68 -16.59 23.52
C LEU A 75 -25.68 -16.27 24.63
N LEU A 76 -26.93 -15.90 24.31
CA LEU A 76 -27.96 -15.61 25.31
C LEU A 76 -28.31 -16.86 26.14
N ILE A 77 -28.47 -18.02 25.51
CA ILE A 77 -28.74 -19.29 26.19
C ILE A 77 -27.55 -19.65 27.10
N ALA A 78 -26.33 -19.58 26.57
CA ALA A 78 -25.11 -19.85 27.32
C ALA A 78 -24.98 -18.92 28.53
N LEU A 79 -25.24 -17.62 28.35
CA LEU A 79 -25.19 -16.61 29.41
C LEU A 79 -26.19 -16.92 30.54
N ARG A 80 -27.42 -17.31 30.18
CA ARG A 80 -28.47 -17.68 31.16
C ARG A 80 -28.13 -18.93 31.96
N ARG A 81 -27.46 -19.90 31.33
CA ARG A 81 -27.07 -21.17 31.99
C ARG A 81 -25.80 -21.04 32.82
N MET A 82 -24.78 -20.36 32.31
CA MET A 82 -23.49 -20.20 32.99
C MET A 82 -23.50 -19.09 34.06
N LYS A 83 -24.42 -18.12 33.96
CA LYS A 83 -24.64 -17.05 34.94
C LYS A 83 -23.36 -16.32 35.38
N PRO A 84 -22.49 -15.85 34.46
CA PRO A 84 -21.37 -15.00 34.86
C PRO A 84 -21.88 -13.70 35.49
N ALA A 85 -21.10 -13.09 36.37
CA ALA A 85 -21.46 -11.82 36.98
C ALA A 85 -21.60 -10.72 35.90
N ILE A 86 -22.81 -10.18 35.72
CA ILE A 86 -23.13 -9.21 34.65
C ILE A 86 -22.22 -7.98 34.73
N LYS A 87 -21.93 -7.50 35.95
CA LYS A 87 -20.99 -6.39 36.17
C LYS A 87 -19.62 -6.68 35.59
N GLU A 88 -19.10 -7.90 35.80
CA GLU A 88 -17.79 -8.30 35.28
C GLU A 88 -17.80 -8.49 33.76
N VAL A 89 -18.92 -8.93 33.18
CA VAL A 89 -19.10 -9.02 31.71
C VAL A 89 -19.07 -7.63 31.09
N LEU A 90 -19.81 -6.66 31.66
CA LEU A 90 -19.83 -5.28 31.15
C LEU A 90 -18.44 -4.63 31.23
N ILE A 91 -17.74 -4.79 32.36
CA ILE A 91 -16.34 -4.33 32.49
C ILE A 91 -15.45 -5.09 31.51
N GLY A 92 -15.70 -6.39 31.33
CA GLY A 92 -15.01 -7.24 30.37
C GLY A 92 -15.08 -6.72 28.94
N ILE A 93 -16.21 -6.14 28.52
CA ILE A 93 -16.37 -5.56 27.17
C ILE A 93 -15.44 -4.34 27.05
N SER A 94 -15.46 -3.44 28.03
CA SER A 94 -14.58 -2.28 28.05
C SER A 94 -13.10 -2.67 28.09
N THR A 95 -12.73 -3.72 28.86
CA THR A 95 -11.34 -4.20 28.89
C THR A 95 -10.97 -4.95 27.62
N SER A 96 -11.89 -5.61 26.91
CA SER A 96 -11.66 -6.18 25.58
C SER A 96 -11.34 -5.10 24.54
N ILE A 97 -12.10 -4.00 24.56
CA ILE A 97 -11.78 -2.80 23.78
C ILE A 97 -10.39 -2.27 24.16
N GLY A 98 -10.10 -2.23 25.47
CA GLY A 98 -8.78 -1.88 25.98
C GLY A 98 -7.66 -2.80 25.48
N ILE A 99 -7.88 -4.12 25.38
CA ILE A 99 -6.91 -5.08 24.84
C ILE A 99 -6.63 -4.80 23.36
N LEU A 100 -7.67 -4.57 22.56
CA LEU A 100 -7.53 -4.22 21.15
C LEU A 100 -6.69 -2.95 20.98
N PHE A 101 -7.09 -1.86 21.62
CA PHE A 101 -6.40 -0.58 21.47
C PHE A 101 -5.03 -0.56 22.15
N GLY A 102 -4.82 -1.27 23.25
CA GLY A 102 -3.51 -1.40 23.88
C GLY A 102 -2.52 -2.17 23.00
N THR A 103 -2.99 -3.22 22.33
CA THR A 103 -2.21 -3.97 21.34
C THR A 103 -1.78 -3.06 20.19
N ILE A 104 -2.72 -2.29 19.63
CA ILE A 104 -2.45 -1.34 18.54
C ILE A 104 -1.53 -0.21 19.00
N ALA A 105 -1.78 0.40 20.16
CA ALA A 105 -1.05 1.56 20.64
C ALA A 105 0.42 1.24 20.92
N VAL A 106 0.71 0.11 21.57
CA VAL A 106 2.10 -0.29 21.85
C VAL A 106 2.81 -0.74 20.56
N GLY A 107 2.12 -1.47 19.68
CA GLY A 107 2.65 -1.82 18.36
C GLY A 107 3.00 -0.58 17.53
N LEU A 108 2.07 0.37 17.43
CA LEU A 108 2.27 1.64 16.74
C LEU A 108 3.42 2.43 17.36
N GLY A 109 3.46 2.54 18.69
CA GLY A 109 4.54 3.22 19.41
C GLY A 109 5.91 2.61 19.13
N ALA A 110 6.01 1.28 19.05
CA ALA A 110 7.25 0.60 18.68
C ALA A 110 7.69 0.93 17.25
N PHE A 111 6.79 0.93 16.27
CA PHE A 111 7.15 1.28 14.88
C PHE A 111 7.40 2.77 14.67
N GLN A 112 6.77 3.65 15.45
CA GLN A 112 7.14 5.07 15.49
C GLN A 112 8.55 5.26 16.06
N LEU A 113 8.91 4.48 17.10
CA LEU A 113 10.28 4.48 17.62
C LEU A 113 11.28 3.93 16.58
N VAL A 114 10.93 2.88 15.84
CA VAL A 114 11.74 2.40 14.71
C VAL A 114 11.95 3.50 13.68
N ALA A 115 10.88 4.18 13.26
CA ALA A 115 10.96 5.27 12.28
C ALA A 115 11.84 6.43 12.78
N LEU A 116 11.76 6.76 14.07
CA LEU A 116 12.61 7.77 14.71
C LEU A 116 14.09 7.35 14.72
N VAL A 117 14.38 6.11 15.09
CA VAL A 117 15.75 5.57 15.17
C VAL A 117 16.40 5.50 13.79
N LEU A 118 15.65 5.08 12.77
CA LEU A 118 16.15 4.98 11.39
C LEU A 118 16.12 6.31 10.63
N GLY A 119 15.39 7.32 11.13
CA GLY A 119 15.09 8.55 10.40
C GLY A 119 14.20 8.35 9.16
N THR A 120 13.62 7.16 8.97
CA THR A 120 12.78 6.82 7.82
C THR A 120 11.94 5.56 8.06
N THR A 121 11.05 5.24 7.13
CA THR A 121 10.30 3.98 7.11
C THR A 121 10.43 3.33 5.73
N VAL A 122 11.00 2.13 5.71
CA VAL A 122 11.17 1.33 4.49
C VAL A 122 10.06 0.28 4.45
N SER A 123 9.40 0.10 3.29
CA SER A 123 8.30 -0.86 3.17
C SER A 123 8.78 -2.31 3.25
N TRP A 124 9.89 -2.65 2.59
CA TRP A 124 10.46 -4.00 2.56
C TRP A 124 11.96 -3.92 2.86
N PRO A 125 12.36 -3.95 4.15
CA PRO A 125 13.76 -3.88 4.54
C PRO A 125 14.51 -5.15 4.14
N ALA A 126 15.83 -5.04 3.97
CA ALA A 126 16.71 -6.14 3.61
C ALA A 126 16.54 -7.38 4.49
N ASN A 127 16.38 -7.18 5.80
CA ASN A 127 16.04 -8.22 6.74
C ASN A 127 14.70 -7.90 7.43
N ASP A 128 13.67 -8.69 7.14
CA ASP A 128 12.34 -8.53 7.74
C ASP A 128 12.23 -9.19 9.12
N PHE A 129 13.13 -10.10 9.48
CA PHE A 129 13.02 -10.84 10.74
C PHE A 129 12.99 -9.93 11.98
N PRO A 130 13.92 -8.97 12.17
CA PRO A 130 13.85 -8.03 13.30
C PRO A 130 12.56 -7.19 13.33
N HIS A 131 12.02 -6.85 12.16
CA HIS A 131 10.77 -6.10 12.07
C HIS A 131 9.55 -6.95 12.43
N ARG A 132 9.52 -8.22 12.02
CA ARG A 132 8.48 -9.18 12.42
C ARG A 132 8.53 -9.46 13.92
N THR A 133 9.71 -9.66 14.50
CA THR A 133 9.83 -9.86 15.95
C THR A 133 9.45 -8.60 16.71
N ALA A 134 9.79 -7.41 16.22
CA ALA A 134 9.34 -6.14 16.81
C ALA A 134 7.81 -6.05 16.78
N LEU A 135 7.15 -6.38 15.66
CA LEU A 135 5.69 -6.42 15.56
C LEU A 135 5.08 -7.38 16.58
N ILE A 136 5.55 -8.62 16.62
CA ILE A 136 5.02 -9.65 17.52
C ILE A 136 5.23 -9.25 18.99
N PHE A 137 6.44 -8.89 19.39
CA PHE A 137 6.73 -8.58 20.79
C PHE A 137 6.06 -7.30 21.27
N SER A 138 6.02 -6.24 20.47
CA SER A 138 5.36 -4.98 20.85
C SER A 138 3.85 -5.14 21.01
N THR A 139 3.20 -5.84 20.08
CA THR A 139 1.75 -6.08 20.13
C THR A 139 1.39 -7.04 21.27
N ILE A 140 2.16 -8.11 21.47
CA ILE A 140 2.00 -8.99 22.64
C ILE A 140 2.21 -8.21 23.95
N ALA A 141 3.19 -7.31 24.02
CA ALA A 141 3.41 -6.50 25.22
C ALA A 141 2.20 -5.62 25.55
N GLY A 142 1.64 -4.94 24.55
CA GLY A 142 0.40 -4.15 24.72
C GLY A 142 -0.80 -5.01 25.12
N GLY A 143 -1.02 -6.12 24.42
CA GLY A 143 -2.10 -7.06 24.72
C GLY A 143 -1.98 -7.65 26.12
N LEU A 144 -0.81 -8.16 26.51
CA LEU A 144 -0.58 -8.75 27.84
C LEU A 144 -0.72 -7.73 28.97
N THR A 145 -0.28 -6.47 28.78
CA THR A 145 -0.50 -5.40 29.76
C THR A 145 -1.98 -5.19 30.01
N MET A 146 -2.77 -5.12 28.94
CA MET A 146 -4.22 -4.88 29.04
C MET A 146 -4.98 -6.11 29.54
N ILE A 147 -4.55 -7.33 29.19
CA ILE A 147 -5.10 -8.55 29.78
C ILE A 147 -4.77 -8.63 31.27
N ALA A 148 -3.54 -8.27 31.69
CA ALA A 148 -3.17 -8.23 33.11
C ALA A 148 -4.04 -7.24 33.90
N LEU A 149 -4.47 -6.14 33.26
CA LEU A 149 -5.42 -5.20 33.83
C LEU A 149 -6.84 -5.80 33.87
N ALA A 150 -7.29 -6.45 32.80
CA ALA A 150 -8.59 -7.11 32.72
C ALA A 150 -8.78 -8.18 33.80
N ASN A 151 -7.73 -8.98 34.06
CA ASN A 151 -7.71 -10.02 35.09
C ASN A 151 -7.96 -9.50 36.51
N LYS A 152 -7.87 -8.19 36.76
CA LYS A 152 -8.21 -7.59 38.06
C LYS A 152 -9.71 -7.37 38.25
N PHE A 153 -10.48 -7.32 37.17
CA PHE A 153 -11.86 -6.87 37.19
C PHE A 153 -12.86 -7.90 36.65
N SER A 154 -12.40 -8.90 35.89
CA SER A 154 -13.25 -9.91 35.27
C SER A 154 -12.65 -11.29 35.46
N ASN A 155 -13.48 -12.24 35.89
CA ASN A 155 -13.14 -13.65 35.93
C ASN A 155 -13.14 -14.30 34.54
N GLN A 156 -12.66 -15.54 34.46
CA GLN A 156 -12.53 -16.29 33.21
C GLN A 156 -13.85 -16.34 32.42
N ALA A 157 -14.96 -16.73 33.06
CA ALA A 157 -16.25 -16.84 32.39
C ALA A 157 -16.74 -15.47 31.87
N ALA A 158 -16.59 -14.42 32.67
CA ALA A 158 -16.94 -13.07 32.26
C ALA A 158 -16.13 -12.58 31.04
N MET A 159 -14.83 -12.88 31.00
CA MET A 159 -13.96 -12.55 29.86
C MET A 159 -14.34 -13.34 28.61
N MET A 160 -14.72 -14.63 28.73
CA MET A 160 -15.22 -15.42 27.62
C MET A 160 -16.45 -14.74 26.98
N PHE A 161 -17.47 -14.38 27.76
CA PHE A 161 -18.66 -13.73 27.21
C PHE A 161 -18.36 -12.33 26.68
N ALA A 162 -17.59 -11.53 27.41
CA ALA A 162 -17.29 -10.16 27.02
C ALA A 162 -16.57 -10.06 25.68
N GLY A 163 -15.51 -10.87 25.47
CA GLY A 163 -14.77 -10.90 24.22
C GLY A 163 -15.66 -11.28 23.05
N TRP A 164 -16.44 -12.35 23.19
CA TRP A 164 -17.27 -12.84 22.08
C TRP A 164 -18.53 -12.02 21.82
N LEU A 165 -19.02 -11.25 22.80
CA LEU A 165 -20.01 -10.20 22.57
C LEU A 165 -19.42 -9.05 21.74
N LEU A 166 -18.17 -8.65 21.98
CA LEU A 166 -17.49 -7.66 21.15
C LEU A 166 -17.30 -8.19 19.71
N TRP A 167 -16.90 -9.45 19.54
CA TRP A 167 -16.83 -10.11 18.23
C TRP A 167 -18.20 -10.15 17.52
N LEU A 168 -19.28 -10.40 18.25
CA LEU A 168 -20.64 -10.35 17.70
C LEU A 168 -20.99 -8.93 17.23
N ILE A 169 -20.67 -7.89 18.00
CA ILE A 169 -20.88 -6.49 17.61
C ILE A 169 -20.10 -6.16 16.33
N ILE A 170 -18.84 -6.58 16.24
CA ILE A 170 -18.01 -6.39 15.04
C ILE A 170 -18.63 -7.16 13.86
N SER A 171 -19.09 -8.40 14.05
CA SER A 171 -19.73 -9.19 13.00
C SER A 171 -21.01 -8.53 12.48
N VAL A 172 -21.84 -7.95 13.37
CA VAL A 172 -23.03 -7.17 13.00
C VAL A 172 -22.63 -5.95 12.17
N ALA A 173 -21.65 -5.17 12.64
CA ALA A 173 -21.18 -3.99 11.94
C ALA A 173 -20.61 -4.35 10.56
N SER A 174 -19.79 -5.39 10.47
CA SER A 174 -19.25 -5.88 9.20
C SER A 174 -20.37 -6.33 8.26
N LEU A 175 -21.39 -7.05 8.74
CA LEU A 175 -22.51 -7.43 7.88
C LEU A 175 -23.26 -6.21 7.31
N MET A 176 -23.37 -5.12 8.07
CA MET A 176 -24.08 -3.91 7.63
C MET A 176 -23.27 -3.03 6.68
N TYR A 177 -21.97 -2.88 6.92
CA TYR A 177 -21.13 -1.93 6.18
C TYR A 177 -20.20 -2.59 5.15
N LEU A 178 -19.84 -3.85 5.37
CA LEU A 178 -18.84 -4.62 4.61
C LEU A 178 -19.28 -6.10 4.49
N PRO A 179 -20.46 -6.40 3.92
CA PRO A 179 -21.04 -7.75 3.93
C PRO A 179 -20.09 -8.82 3.37
N ASP A 180 -19.29 -8.47 2.36
CA ASP A 180 -18.36 -9.39 1.70
C ASP A 180 -17.11 -9.71 2.53
N ALA A 181 -16.79 -8.86 3.52
CA ALA A 181 -15.72 -9.07 4.49
C ALA A 181 -16.24 -9.60 5.83
N ALA A 182 -17.56 -9.81 5.97
CA ALA A 182 -18.16 -10.28 7.20
C ALA A 182 -17.67 -11.68 7.57
N ASN A 183 -17.21 -12.48 6.60
CA ASN A 183 -16.61 -13.79 6.80
C ASN A 183 -15.46 -13.82 7.80
N ILE A 184 -14.61 -12.79 7.80
CA ILE A 184 -13.45 -12.65 8.68
C ILE A 184 -13.89 -12.68 10.16
N PHE A 185 -15.05 -12.10 10.48
CA PHE A 185 -15.53 -11.95 11.85
C PHE A 185 -16.64 -12.94 12.22
N LEU A 186 -17.54 -13.22 11.28
CA LEU A 186 -18.72 -14.04 11.50
C LEU A 186 -18.35 -15.50 11.71
N ALA A 187 -17.44 -16.07 10.91
CA ALA A 187 -17.08 -17.48 11.03
C ALA A 187 -16.48 -17.84 12.42
N PRO A 188 -15.50 -17.10 12.97
CA PRO A 188 -15.04 -17.32 14.35
C PRO A 188 -16.15 -17.13 15.39
N THR A 189 -17.04 -16.13 15.19
CA THR A 189 -18.15 -15.84 16.11
C THR A 189 -19.16 -17.00 16.16
N VAL A 190 -19.46 -17.62 15.00
CA VAL A 190 -20.29 -18.83 14.93
C VAL A 190 -19.63 -19.96 15.71
N ILE A 191 -18.35 -20.23 15.47
CA ILE A 191 -17.62 -21.30 16.17
C ILE A 191 -17.66 -21.09 17.68
N ALA A 192 -17.29 -19.89 18.15
CA ALA A 192 -17.20 -19.62 19.58
C ALA A 192 -18.56 -19.55 20.28
N SER A 193 -19.60 -19.01 19.64
CA SER A 193 -20.94 -18.99 20.20
C SER A 193 -21.51 -20.40 20.35
N MET A 194 -21.25 -21.29 19.38
CA MET A 194 -21.61 -22.71 19.47
C MET A 194 -20.81 -23.43 20.56
N LEU A 195 -19.51 -23.16 20.70
CA LEU A 195 -18.70 -23.72 21.78
C LEU A 195 -19.21 -23.26 23.16
N LEU A 196 -19.51 -21.97 23.34
CA LEU A 196 -20.09 -21.45 24.58
C LEU A 196 -21.45 -22.08 24.90
N LEU A 197 -22.29 -22.28 23.87
CA LEU A 197 -23.55 -23.00 24.02
C LEU A 197 -23.32 -24.43 24.52
N VAL A 198 -22.45 -25.20 23.87
CA VAL A 198 -22.13 -26.58 24.28
C VAL A 198 -21.54 -26.61 25.70
N MET A 199 -20.58 -25.73 26.00
CA MET A 199 -19.97 -25.60 27.32
C MET A 199 -20.97 -25.30 28.43
N SER A 200 -22.07 -24.60 28.11
CA SER A 200 -23.12 -24.29 29.07
C SER A 200 -23.90 -25.53 29.58
N PHE A 201 -23.73 -26.68 28.92
CA PHE A 201 -24.23 -27.98 29.34
C PHE A 201 -23.17 -28.86 29.98
N LEU A 202 -21.90 -28.44 29.99
CA LEU A 202 -20.79 -29.20 30.56
C LEU A 202 -20.46 -28.77 32.00
N PRO A 203 -19.89 -29.69 32.81
CA PRO A 203 -19.30 -29.35 34.09
C PRO A 203 -18.17 -28.32 33.96
N GLU A 204 -18.06 -27.42 34.93
CA GLU A 204 -17.11 -26.30 34.93
C GLU A 204 -15.64 -26.68 34.61
N PRO A 205 -15.06 -27.78 35.14
CA PRO A 205 -13.67 -28.13 34.87
C PRO A 205 -13.33 -28.40 33.39
N TRP A 206 -14.31 -28.84 32.60
CA TRP A 206 -14.11 -29.17 31.18
C TRP A 206 -14.26 -27.95 30.26
N ARG A 207 -14.87 -26.87 30.75
CA ARG A 207 -15.21 -25.70 29.94
C ARG A 207 -13.99 -25.05 29.30
N PRO A 208 -12.88 -24.73 30.02
CA PRO A 208 -11.74 -24.07 29.40
C PRO A 208 -11.07 -24.94 28.34
N TRP A 209 -10.99 -26.26 28.57
CA TRP A 209 -10.38 -27.20 27.62
C TRP A 209 -11.15 -27.27 26.30
N LEU A 210 -12.48 -27.34 26.36
CA LEU A 210 -13.29 -27.28 25.15
C LEU A 210 -13.15 -25.90 24.47
N PHE A 211 -13.05 -24.83 25.25
CA PHE A 211 -12.96 -23.48 24.70
C PHE A 211 -11.65 -23.18 23.98
N VAL A 212 -10.58 -23.95 24.20
CA VAL A 212 -9.34 -23.84 23.41
C VAL A 212 -9.63 -23.97 21.91
N LEU A 213 -10.66 -24.72 21.52
CA LEU A 213 -11.09 -24.81 20.11
C LEU A 213 -11.49 -23.46 19.51
N ALA A 214 -11.90 -22.48 20.32
CA ALA A 214 -12.18 -21.13 19.84
C ALA A 214 -10.91 -20.39 19.38
N LEU A 215 -9.74 -20.70 19.97
CA LEU A 215 -8.45 -20.16 19.50
C LEU A 215 -8.06 -20.73 18.15
N ILE A 216 -8.32 -22.02 17.94
CA ILE A 216 -8.17 -22.66 16.61
C ILE A 216 -9.16 -22.03 15.63
N GLY A 217 -10.41 -21.83 16.08
CA GLY A 217 -11.49 -21.15 15.36
C GLY A 217 -11.13 -19.76 14.81
N VAL A 218 -10.42 -18.96 15.61
CA VAL A 218 -10.14 -17.55 15.28
C VAL A 218 -8.82 -17.36 14.53
N LEU A 219 -7.92 -18.34 14.55
CA LEU A 219 -6.56 -18.22 14.02
C LEU A 219 -6.54 -17.85 12.52
N PRO A 220 -7.30 -18.50 11.61
CA PRO A 220 -7.24 -18.18 10.19
C PRO A 220 -7.63 -16.74 9.85
N SER A 221 -8.60 -16.17 10.57
CA SER A 221 -9.10 -14.81 10.31
C SER A 221 -8.38 -13.71 11.11
N THR A 222 -7.43 -14.08 11.97
CA THR A 222 -6.62 -13.14 12.75
C THR A 222 -5.14 -13.32 12.44
N LEU A 223 -4.45 -14.24 13.12
CA LEU A 223 -3.02 -14.43 12.90
C LEU A 223 -2.69 -14.94 11.49
N GLY A 224 -3.61 -15.71 10.89
CA GLY A 224 -3.48 -16.23 9.53
C GLY A 224 -3.43 -15.16 8.43
N VAL A 225 -3.98 -13.96 8.68
CA VAL A 225 -3.94 -12.86 7.70
C VAL A 225 -2.72 -11.96 7.85
N ILE A 226 -1.98 -12.03 8.97
CA ILE A 226 -0.88 -11.10 9.27
C ILE A 226 0.22 -11.19 8.21
N HIS A 227 0.66 -12.40 7.86
CA HIS A 227 1.74 -12.56 6.89
C HIS A 227 1.35 -12.02 5.51
N LEU A 228 0.11 -12.31 5.06
CA LEU A 228 -0.40 -11.81 3.79
C LEU A 228 -0.44 -10.28 3.77
N LEU A 229 -0.97 -9.65 4.83
CA LEU A 229 -1.03 -8.19 4.94
C LEU A 229 0.36 -7.56 5.08
N GLU A 230 1.28 -8.17 5.83
CA GLU A 230 2.66 -7.71 5.95
C GLU A 230 3.37 -7.72 4.59
N GLN A 231 3.30 -8.84 3.86
CA GLN A 231 3.86 -8.94 2.52
C GLN A 231 3.20 -7.95 1.55
N SER A 232 1.87 -7.77 1.65
CA SER A 232 1.12 -6.94 0.71
C SER A 232 1.14 -5.44 1.03
N GLN A 233 1.44 -5.04 2.25
CA GLN A 233 1.40 -3.62 2.64
C GLN A 233 2.78 -3.07 3.02
N GLY A 234 3.73 -3.96 3.36
CA GLY A 234 5.04 -3.59 3.88
C GLY A 234 4.96 -2.84 5.21
N TYR A 235 6.11 -2.41 5.71
CA TYR A 235 6.20 -1.78 7.03
C TYR A 235 5.66 -0.35 7.11
N LYS A 236 5.47 0.33 5.97
CA LYS A 236 4.80 1.65 5.92
C LYS A 236 3.34 1.59 6.38
N LEU A 237 2.67 0.46 6.18
CA LEU A 237 1.26 0.25 6.51
C LEU A 237 1.06 -0.92 7.49
N ILE A 238 2.10 -1.29 8.26
CA ILE A 238 2.08 -2.44 9.18
C ILE A 238 1.00 -2.33 10.26
N VAL A 239 0.57 -1.10 10.59
CA VAL A 239 -0.51 -0.83 11.53
C VAL A 239 -1.81 -1.55 11.16
N ALA A 240 -2.05 -1.83 9.88
CA ALA A 240 -3.21 -2.59 9.41
C ALA A 240 -3.25 -4.04 9.94
N THR A 241 -2.10 -4.61 10.34
CA THR A 241 -2.03 -5.97 10.90
C THR A 241 -2.34 -6.05 12.39
N MET A 242 -2.11 -4.96 13.14
CA MET A 242 -2.20 -4.92 14.60
C MET A 242 -3.61 -5.18 15.15
N PRO A 243 -4.71 -4.71 14.53
CA PRO A 243 -6.07 -5.05 14.97
C PRO A 243 -6.32 -6.56 14.99
N PHE A 244 -5.80 -7.31 14.02
CA PHE A 244 -5.98 -8.77 13.96
C PHE A 244 -5.25 -9.48 15.11
N ILE A 245 -4.07 -8.99 15.50
CA ILE A 245 -3.38 -9.48 16.71
C ILE A 245 -4.20 -9.14 17.95
N GLY A 246 -4.73 -7.91 18.05
CA GLY A 246 -5.56 -7.49 19.18
C GLY A 246 -6.84 -8.31 19.34
N LEU A 247 -7.49 -8.63 18.22
CA LEU A 247 -8.65 -9.51 18.16
C LEU A 247 -8.32 -10.94 18.62
N TYR A 248 -7.17 -11.48 18.22
CA TYR A 248 -6.67 -12.76 18.74
C TYR A 248 -6.40 -12.67 20.26
N MET A 249 -5.79 -11.57 20.72
CA MET A 249 -5.51 -11.35 22.15
C MET A 249 -6.79 -11.28 23.00
N ILE A 250 -7.89 -10.74 22.47
CA ILE A 250 -9.21 -10.78 23.12
C ILE A 250 -9.68 -12.24 23.29
N ALA A 251 -9.57 -13.06 22.25
CA ALA A 251 -9.94 -14.48 22.32
C ALA A 251 -9.02 -15.28 23.28
N PHE A 252 -7.75 -14.89 23.37
CA PHE A 252 -6.75 -15.48 24.27
C PHE A 252 -6.92 -15.09 25.74
N ALA A 253 -7.47 -13.90 26.02
CA ALA A 253 -7.54 -13.33 27.36
C ALA A 253 -8.11 -14.27 28.45
N PRO A 254 -9.23 -15.00 28.23
CA PRO A 254 -9.84 -15.85 29.26
C PRO A 254 -8.94 -17.00 29.75
N PHE A 255 -7.97 -17.43 28.95
CA PHE A 255 -7.05 -18.53 29.31
C PHE A 255 -5.95 -18.09 30.27
N THR A 256 -5.84 -16.79 30.54
CA THR A 256 -4.83 -16.22 31.43
C THR A 256 -5.38 -15.79 32.78
N ALA A 257 -6.68 -16.02 33.04
CA ALA A 257 -7.31 -15.67 34.29
C ALA A 257 -6.56 -16.30 35.47
N GLY A 258 -6.23 -15.48 36.48
CA GLY A 258 -5.45 -15.91 37.65
C GLY A 258 -3.93 -16.03 37.42
N VAL A 259 -3.43 -15.83 36.20
CA VAL A 259 -1.99 -15.86 35.88
C VAL A 259 -1.36 -14.48 36.08
N ARG A 260 -0.18 -14.43 36.70
CA ARG A 260 0.60 -13.19 36.87
C ARG A 260 1.33 -12.83 35.57
N LEU A 261 0.65 -12.10 34.69
CA LEU A 261 1.15 -11.73 33.36
C LEU A 261 2.24 -10.63 33.34
N ARG A 262 2.50 -9.95 34.46
CA ARG A 262 3.46 -8.82 34.51
C ARG A 262 4.84 -9.19 33.98
N ASN A 263 5.35 -10.37 34.35
CA ASN A 263 6.69 -10.79 33.93
C ASN A 263 6.72 -11.14 32.43
N PHE A 264 5.66 -11.75 31.90
CA PHE A 264 5.53 -12.03 30.47
C PHE A 264 5.41 -10.74 29.65
N ALA A 265 4.64 -9.76 30.12
CA ALA A 265 4.56 -8.44 29.49
C ALA A 265 5.94 -7.75 29.50
N LEU A 266 6.67 -7.79 30.62
CA LEU A 266 8.02 -7.23 30.71
C LEU A 266 9.00 -7.92 29.75
N LEU A 267 8.96 -9.26 29.65
CA LEU A 267 9.75 -9.99 28.66
C LEU A 267 9.39 -9.61 27.22
N ALA A 268 8.11 -9.38 26.93
CA ALA A 268 7.66 -8.92 25.63
C ALA A 268 8.15 -7.48 25.33
N TYR A 269 8.14 -6.57 26.30
CA TYR A 269 8.76 -5.25 26.14
C TYR A 269 10.26 -5.36 25.88
N LEU A 270 10.99 -6.19 26.64
CA LEU A 270 12.42 -6.42 26.42
C LEU A 270 12.69 -6.99 25.02
N GLY A 271 11.89 -7.96 24.58
CA GLY A 271 11.95 -8.52 23.23
C GLY A 271 11.68 -7.47 22.14
N SER A 272 10.74 -6.55 22.39
CA SER A 272 10.47 -5.43 21.50
C SER A 272 11.67 -4.49 21.41
N PHE A 273 12.25 -4.07 22.54
CA PHE A 273 13.43 -3.20 22.54
C PHE A 273 14.66 -3.87 21.91
N ALA A 274 14.88 -5.15 22.18
CA ALA A 274 15.94 -5.93 21.54
C ALA A 274 15.73 -6.00 20.01
N SER A 275 14.49 -6.19 19.57
CA SER A 275 14.14 -6.19 18.13
C SER A 275 14.41 -4.84 17.48
N ILE A 276 14.03 -3.73 18.13
CA ILE A 276 14.31 -2.37 17.64
C ILE A 276 15.81 -2.11 17.58
N ALA A 277 16.58 -2.55 18.58
CA ALA A 277 18.04 -2.48 18.55
C ALA A 277 18.62 -3.29 17.38
N MET A 278 18.12 -4.50 17.13
CA MET A 278 18.54 -5.30 15.96
C MET A 278 18.18 -4.61 14.64
N ILE A 279 17.02 -3.96 14.53
CA ILE A 279 16.65 -3.17 13.35
C ILE A 279 17.70 -2.06 13.11
N ALA A 280 18.08 -1.33 14.15
CA ALA A 280 19.07 -0.25 14.04
C ALA A 280 20.48 -0.74 13.61
N LEU A 281 20.79 -2.00 13.91
CA LEU A 281 22.09 -2.61 13.61
C LEU A 281 22.11 -3.41 12.30
N THR A 282 20.97 -3.55 11.62
CA THR A 282 20.87 -4.30 10.37
C THR A 282 20.74 -3.37 9.17
N PRO A 283 21.36 -3.70 8.01
CA PRO A 283 21.21 -2.89 6.81
C PRO A 283 19.74 -2.78 6.39
N LEU A 284 19.34 -1.59 5.95
CA LEU A 284 17.98 -1.37 5.43
C LEU A 284 17.80 -1.92 4.01
N TYR A 285 18.87 -1.96 3.23
CA TYR A 285 18.84 -2.34 1.81
C TYR A 285 19.89 -3.41 1.51
N SER A 286 19.56 -4.30 0.58
CA SER A 286 20.43 -5.37 0.05
C SER A 286 20.29 -5.46 -1.47
N GLN A 287 21.03 -6.36 -2.12
CA GLN A 287 20.85 -6.64 -3.54
C GLN A 287 19.43 -7.16 -3.85
N GLU A 288 18.91 -8.04 -2.99
CA GLU A 288 17.56 -8.60 -3.10
C GLU A 288 16.47 -7.57 -2.81
N ARG A 289 16.70 -6.65 -1.88
CA ARG A 289 15.76 -5.58 -1.53
C ARG A 289 16.47 -4.23 -1.62
N PRO A 290 16.69 -3.74 -2.85
CA PRO A 290 17.44 -2.52 -3.06
C PRO A 290 16.65 -1.29 -2.64
N GLN A 291 17.37 -0.19 -2.40
CA GLN A 291 16.75 1.13 -2.33
C GLN A 291 16.33 1.56 -3.73
N HIS A 292 15.07 1.97 -3.90
CA HIS A 292 14.63 2.59 -5.14
C HIS A 292 15.15 4.02 -5.25
N VAL A 293 16.02 4.29 -6.23
CA VAL A 293 16.59 5.62 -6.51
C VAL A 293 16.72 5.83 -8.01
N ASN A 294 15.97 6.82 -8.54
CA ASN A 294 16.11 7.27 -9.92
C ASN A 294 17.02 8.49 -10.00
N ILE A 295 17.89 8.52 -11.00
CA ILE A 295 18.70 9.67 -11.37
C ILE A 295 17.94 10.42 -12.47
N LEU A 296 17.48 11.61 -12.13
CA LEU A 296 16.72 12.46 -13.04
C LEU A 296 17.57 13.68 -13.40
N TYR A 297 17.73 13.93 -14.70
CA TYR A 297 18.35 15.12 -15.24
C TYR A 297 17.27 16.03 -15.82
N TYR A 298 17.34 17.32 -15.49
CA TYR A 298 16.45 18.34 -16.04
C TYR A 298 17.28 19.45 -16.66
N GLU A 299 16.91 19.90 -17.85
CA GLU A 299 17.57 21.02 -18.53
C GLU A 299 16.55 21.96 -19.14
N ASP A 300 16.65 23.23 -18.75
CA ASP A 300 15.91 24.34 -19.33
C ASP A 300 16.68 24.86 -20.55
N MET A 301 16.18 24.51 -21.74
CA MET A 301 16.84 24.87 -23.00
C MET A 301 16.80 26.38 -23.28
N ASN A 302 15.85 27.12 -22.70
CA ASN A 302 15.77 28.56 -22.90
C ASN A 302 16.76 29.32 -22.02
N ASN A 303 16.88 28.90 -20.75
CA ASN A 303 17.74 29.58 -19.77
C ASN A 303 19.14 28.98 -19.67
N GLN A 304 19.39 27.83 -20.31
CA GLN A 304 20.67 27.12 -20.30
C GLN A 304 21.12 26.77 -18.87
N VAL A 305 20.18 26.22 -18.09
CA VAL A 305 20.41 25.77 -16.72
C VAL A 305 19.97 24.30 -16.58
N ALA A 306 20.79 23.51 -15.89
CA ALA A 306 20.53 22.09 -15.70
C ALA A 306 20.68 21.64 -14.24
N TYR A 307 19.95 20.59 -13.89
CA TYR A 307 19.92 20.00 -12.55
C TYR A 307 19.95 18.48 -12.61
N ASN A 308 20.65 17.86 -11.67
CA ASN A 308 20.47 16.45 -11.34
C ASN A 308 19.59 16.34 -10.10
N GLN A 309 18.79 15.28 -10.02
CA GLN A 309 17.99 14.93 -8.86
C GLN A 309 18.11 13.42 -8.58
N LEU A 310 18.33 13.07 -7.32
CA LEU A 310 18.18 11.69 -6.84
C LEU A 310 16.78 11.51 -6.27
N ALA A 311 15.87 10.97 -7.07
CA ALA A 311 14.48 10.74 -6.70
C ALA A 311 14.33 9.41 -5.95
N SER A 312 14.00 9.50 -4.66
CA SER A 312 13.68 8.34 -3.82
C SER A 312 12.60 8.69 -2.80
N SER A 313 11.83 7.68 -2.38
CA SER A 313 10.84 7.83 -1.29
C SER A 313 11.47 7.84 0.11
N ASN A 314 12.75 7.43 0.20
CA ASN A 314 13.52 7.35 1.43
C ASN A 314 14.79 8.21 1.31
N PRO A 315 15.41 8.64 2.42
CA PRO A 315 16.68 9.37 2.38
C PRO A 315 17.74 8.63 1.57
N ILE A 316 18.47 9.37 0.72
CA ILE A 316 19.55 8.82 -0.09
C ILE A 316 20.69 8.38 0.84
N VAL A 317 21.21 7.17 0.63
CA VAL A 317 22.33 6.64 1.41
C VAL A 317 23.61 6.58 0.57
N GLU A 318 24.73 6.31 1.25
CA GLU A 318 26.02 6.10 0.58
C GLU A 318 25.99 4.89 -0.37
N PRO A 319 26.77 4.91 -1.47
CA PRO A 319 27.73 5.97 -1.84
C PRO A 319 27.08 7.18 -2.55
N LEU A 320 25.85 7.07 -3.06
CA LEU A 320 25.23 8.12 -3.88
C LEU A 320 25.07 9.46 -3.14
N ALA A 321 24.85 9.41 -1.82
CA ALA A 321 24.69 10.60 -0.99
C ALA A 321 25.91 11.54 -1.02
N SER A 322 27.12 11.01 -1.26
CA SER A 322 28.37 11.78 -1.25
C SER A 322 28.96 12.08 -2.62
N VAL A 323 28.43 11.48 -3.71
CA VAL A 323 28.96 11.68 -5.08
C VAL A 323 28.91 13.14 -5.50
N LYS A 324 27.81 13.82 -5.17
CA LYS A 324 27.63 15.26 -5.40
C LYS A 324 27.07 15.92 -4.14
N LYS A 325 27.31 17.21 -3.99
CA LYS A 325 26.70 17.99 -2.92
C LYS A 325 25.21 18.17 -3.22
N LEU A 326 24.38 17.43 -2.51
CA LEU A 326 22.92 17.47 -2.64
C LEU A 326 22.32 18.59 -1.80
N HIS A 327 21.39 19.32 -2.40
CA HIS A 327 20.52 20.29 -1.76
C HIS A 327 19.29 19.58 -1.19
N LEU A 328 19.05 19.76 0.11
CA LEU A 328 17.94 19.15 0.84
C LEU A 328 16.71 20.06 0.90
N GLU A 329 16.90 21.35 0.65
CA GLU A 329 15.82 22.31 0.49
C GLU A 329 14.96 21.99 -0.73
N GLU A 330 13.66 22.26 -0.59
CA GLU A 330 12.70 22.06 -1.66
C GLU A 330 12.88 23.15 -2.73
N LYS A 331 13.00 22.72 -3.98
CA LYS A 331 13.09 23.62 -5.15
C LYS A 331 12.23 23.10 -6.27
N LYS A 332 11.59 24.00 -7.01
CA LYS A 332 10.89 23.68 -8.25
C LYS A 332 11.89 23.57 -9.40
N LEU A 333 12.19 22.35 -9.85
CA LEU A 333 13.16 22.09 -10.94
C LEU A 333 12.52 22.23 -12.33
N LEU A 334 11.20 22.06 -12.42
CA LEU A 334 10.42 22.23 -13.64
C LEU A 334 9.44 23.40 -13.47
N PRO A 335 9.43 24.40 -14.37
CA PRO A 335 8.62 25.62 -14.19
C PRO A 335 7.11 25.37 -14.24
N PHE A 336 6.66 24.26 -14.82
CA PHE A 336 5.26 23.84 -14.90
C PHE A 336 4.85 22.83 -13.81
N SER A 337 5.79 22.38 -12.96
CA SER A 337 5.48 21.43 -11.87
C SER A 337 4.93 22.14 -10.62
N ASN A 338 3.90 21.59 -9.98
CA ASN A 338 3.43 22.01 -8.65
C ASN A 338 4.12 21.27 -7.50
N VAL A 339 4.95 20.29 -7.82
CA VAL A 339 5.75 19.56 -6.83
C VAL A 339 7.15 20.16 -6.81
N GLN A 340 7.62 20.47 -5.60
CA GLN A 340 9.00 20.82 -5.34
C GLN A 340 9.82 19.56 -5.05
N GLN A 341 11.05 19.54 -5.50
CA GLN A 341 11.97 18.42 -5.40
C GLN A 341 13.05 18.66 -4.35
N LYS A 342 13.49 17.58 -3.69
CA LYS A 342 14.68 17.52 -2.82
C LYS A 342 15.76 16.66 -3.48
N ASN A 343 16.94 16.62 -2.85
CA ASN A 343 18.10 15.82 -3.27
C ASN A 343 18.55 16.19 -4.69
N TRP A 344 18.58 17.49 -4.97
CA TRP A 344 18.99 18.02 -6.27
C TRP A 344 20.36 18.68 -6.19
N THR A 345 21.01 18.86 -7.32
CA THR A 345 22.31 19.53 -7.44
C THR A 345 22.42 20.19 -8.80
N ASP A 346 23.16 21.30 -8.89
CA ASP A 346 23.44 21.94 -10.19
C ASP A 346 24.19 20.96 -11.10
N SER A 347 23.90 21.03 -12.39
CA SER A 347 24.48 20.17 -13.42
C SER A 347 25.01 21.01 -14.57
N SER A 348 25.98 20.48 -15.31
CA SER A 348 26.32 21.08 -16.60
C SER A 348 25.19 20.87 -17.62
N VAL A 349 24.99 21.85 -18.50
CA VAL A 349 24.18 21.69 -19.72
C VAL A 349 24.70 20.52 -20.55
N SER A 350 23.80 19.80 -21.22
CA SER A 350 24.15 18.56 -21.93
C SER A 350 24.83 18.83 -23.28
N GLY A 351 24.51 19.97 -23.90
CA GLY A 351 24.88 20.27 -25.28
C GLY A 351 24.03 19.51 -26.31
N TRP A 352 22.98 18.80 -25.88
CA TRP A 352 22.06 18.11 -26.77
C TRP A 352 21.09 19.09 -27.44
N PRO A 353 20.58 18.77 -28.64
CA PRO A 353 19.59 19.61 -29.30
C PRO A 353 18.26 19.60 -28.53
N ALA A 354 17.60 20.75 -28.50
CA ALA A 354 16.29 20.91 -27.87
C ALA A 354 15.21 20.15 -28.65
N PRO A 355 14.11 19.74 -28.00
CA PRO A 355 12.93 19.30 -28.73
C PRO A 355 12.34 20.48 -29.52
N GLU A 356 11.78 20.17 -30.69
CA GLU A 356 11.28 21.16 -31.65
C GLU A 356 9.77 21.08 -31.80
N LEU A 357 9.15 22.27 -31.93
CA LEU A 357 7.76 22.44 -32.32
C LEU A 357 7.70 23.38 -33.52
N ALA A 358 7.12 22.92 -34.61
CA ALA A 358 6.83 23.73 -35.78
C ALA A 358 5.32 23.94 -35.90
N VAL A 359 4.87 25.18 -36.01
CA VAL A 359 3.47 25.49 -36.34
C VAL A 359 3.32 25.37 -37.86
N CYS A 360 2.48 24.44 -38.30
CA CYS A 360 2.25 24.16 -39.72
C CYS A 360 1.12 25.02 -40.28
N GLU A 361 0.03 25.13 -39.54
CA GLU A 361 -1.17 25.84 -39.95
C GLU A 361 -1.89 26.40 -38.72
N GLU A 362 -2.50 27.56 -38.88
CA GLU A 362 -3.34 28.19 -37.86
C GLU A 362 -4.64 28.68 -38.50
N LEU A 363 -5.77 28.22 -37.95
CA LEU A 363 -7.11 28.61 -38.39
C LEU A 363 -7.84 29.25 -37.22
N VAL A 364 -8.44 30.41 -37.46
CA VAL A 364 -9.31 31.10 -36.48
C VAL A 364 -10.72 31.17 -37.04
N THR A 365 -11.67 30.55 -36.35
CA THR A 365 -13.08 30.48 -36.75
C THR A 365 -13.97 30.62 -35.53
N ASP A 366 -14.97 31.50 -35.60
CA ASP A 366 -16.03 31.67 -34.58
C ASP A 366 -15.53 31.78 -33.12
N GLY A 367 -14.43 32.52 -32.91
CA GLY A 367 -13.85 32.73 -31.57
C GLY A 367 -13.03 31.55 -31.02
N ALA A 368 -12.85 30.49 -31.82
CA ALA A 368 -11.96 29.37 -31.55
C ALA A 368 -10.73 29.41 -32.47
N ARG A 369 -9.65 28.80 -32.01
CA ARG A 369 -8.37 28.71 -32.72
C ARG A 369 -7.94 27.26 -32.84
N ALA A 370 -7.67 26.81 -34.05
CA ALA A 370 -7.07 25.51 -34.33
C ALA A 370 -5.63 25.71 -34.79
N VAL A 371 -4.69 25.02 -34.15
CA VAL A 371 -3.25 25.10 -34.44
C VAL A 371 -2.74 23.71 -34.79
N ALA A 372 -2.33 23.50 -36.03
CA ALA A 372 -1.62 22.30 -36.44
C ALA A 372 -0.13 22.47 -36.11
N VAL A 373 0.39 21.59 -35.28
CA VAL A 373 1.79 21.59 -34.83
C VAL A 373 2.46 20.27 -35.18
N THR A 374 3.73 20.32 -35.55
CA THR A 374 4.59 19.14 -35.64
C THR A 374 5.58 19.16 -34.49
N LEU A 375 5.57 18.10 -33.70
CA LEU A 375 6.45 17.88 -32.56
C LEU A 375 7.55 16.89 -32.95
N SER A 376 8.81 17.17 -32.59
CA SER A 376 9.92 16.24 -32.85
C SER A 376 10.99 16.32 -31.76
N SER A 377 11.53 15.15 -31.36
CA SER A 377 12.79 15.10 -30.61
C SER A 377 13.95 14.92 -31.59
N VAL A 378 14.77 15.96 -31.74
CA VAL A 378 15.93 15.94 -32.64
C VAL A 378 16.94 14.87 -32.20
N ARG A 379 17.11 14.71 -30.88
CA ARG A 379 18.00 13.72 -30.27
C ARG A 379 17.42 12.31 -30.19
N GLY A 380 16.17 12.09 -30.63
CA GLY A 380 15.57 10.77 -30.66
C GLY A 380 15.10 10.24 -29.30
N ALA A 381 14.66 11.11 -28.39
CA ALA A 381 14.14 10.71 -27.09
C ALA A 381 12.92 9.76 -27.17
N ASP A 382 12.78 8.90 -26.15
CA ASP A 382 11.75 7.85 -26.07
C ASP A 382 10.33 8.42 -26.09
N ALA A 383 10.13 9.62 -25.54
CA ALA A 383 8.84 10.29 -25.48
C ALA A 383 8.96 11.80 -25.66
N ILE A 384 7.88 12.42 -26.14
CA ILE A 384 7.70 13.86 -26.17
C ILE A 384 6.39 14.24 -25.49
N GLY A 385 6.39 15.36 -24.78
CA GLY A 385 5.28 15.86 -24.00
C GLY A 385 5.01 17.33 -24.29
N LEU A 386 3.75 17.68 -24.39
CA LEU A 386 3.28 19.05 -24.52
C LEU A 386 2.47 19.41 -23.27
N VAL A 387 2.97 20.37 -22.48
CA VAL A 387 2.34 20.88 -21.26
C VAL A 387 1.70 22.22 -21.58
N ILE A 388 0.38 22.30 -21.44
CA ILE A 388 -0.41 23.47 -21.82
C ILE A 388 -1.19 23.96 -20.59
N PRO A 389 -1.10 25.25 -20.21
CA PRO A 389 -1.84 25.79 -19.06
C PRO A 389 -3.36 25.70 -19.25
N ILE A 390 -4.14 25.50 -18.18
CA ILE A 390 -5.61 25.41 -18.28
C ILE A 390 -6.26 26.69 -18.81
N GLU A 391 -5.61 27.83 -18.58
CA GLU A 391 -5.99 29.14 -19.08
C GLU A 391 -6.01 29.20 -20.62
N ALA A 392 -5.31 28.28 -21.29
CA ALA A 392 -5.32 28.14 -22.74
C ALA A 392 -6.67 27.64 -23.29
N LYS A 393 -7.54 27.08 -22.44
CA LYS A 393 -8.85 26.53 -22.84
C LYS A 393 -8.75 25.55 -24.01
N LEU A 394 -7.78 24.63 -23.97
CA LEU A 394 -7.71 23.52 -24.91
C LEU A 394 -8.99 22.68 -24.77
N ARG A 395 -9.73 22.52 -25.87
CA ARG A 395 -10.98 21.77 -25.93
C ARG A 395 -10.73 20.33 -26.35
N GLN A 396 -10.02 20.16 -27.46
CA GLN A 396 -9.71 18.85 -28.02
C GLN A 396 -8.38 18.88 -28.78
N PHE A 397 -7.81 17.71 -29.02
CA PHE A 397 -6.68 17.55 -29.91
C PHE A 397 -6.86 16.35 -30.83
N GLN A 398 -6.28 16.44 -32.03
CA GLN A 398 -6.31 15.40 -33.04
C GLN A 398 -4.91 14.79 -33.23
N LEU A 399 -4.83 13.46 -33.26
CA LEU A 399 -3.64 12.70 -33.63
C LEU A 399 -4.02 11.74 -34.75
N GLY A 400 -3.51 11.98 -35.96
CA GLY A 400 -3.93 11.27 -37.16
C GLY A 400 -5.44 11.45 -37.39
N SER A 401 -6.19 10.35 -37.47
CA SER A 401 -7.65 10.38 -37.66
C SER A 401 -8.45 10.38 -36.34
N GLN A 402 -7.78 10.32 -35.19
CA GLN A 402 -8.43 10.22 -33.88
C GLN A 402 -8.49 11.59 -33.20
N THR A 403 -9.63 11.90 -32.61
CA THR A 403 -9.87 13.13 -31.83
C THR A 403 -10.06 12.76 -30.37
N TYR A 404 -9.49 13.55 -29.48
CA TYR A 404 -9.54 13.34 -28.04
C TYR A 404 -9.97 14.62 -27.34
N ASP A 405 -10.89 14.49 -26.39
CA ASP A 405 -11.27 15.59 -25.50
C ASP A 405 -10.11 15.91 -24.54
N ALA A 406 -9.80 17.20 -24.43
CA ALA A 406 -8.76 17.66 -23.52
C ALA A 406 -9.28 17.62 -22.07
N THR A 407 -8.64 16.82 -21.23
CA THR A 407 -8.98 16.74 -19.80
C THR A 407 -7.88 17.40 -18.97
N PRO A 408 -8.21 18.39 -18.12
CA PRO A 408 -7.20 19.03 -17.28
C PRO A 408 -6.73 18.08 -16.18
N ILE A 409 -5.45 18.16 -15.84
CA ILE A 409 -4.87 17.44 -14.71
C ILE A 409 -5.23 18.19 -13.42
N ASN A 410 -5.91 17.49 -12.50
CA ASN A 410 -6.44 18.08 -11.26
C ASN A 410 -5.57 17.82 -10.02
N SER A 411 -4.53 16.99 -10.14
CA SER A 411 -3.67 16.58 -9.02
C SER A 411 -2.23 16.33 -9.43
N GLY A 412 -1.31 16.34 -8.47
CA GLY A 412 0.10 15.99 -8.68
C GLY A 412 0.91 17.09 -9.38
N ALA A 413 2.04 16.69 -9.97
CA ALA A 413 3.03 17.61 -10.54
C ALA A 413 2.44 18.52 -11.63
N LEU A 414 1.56 18.02 -12.48
CA LEU A 414 1.01 18.79 -13.61
C LEU A 414 -0.37 19.40 -13.32
N LYS A 415 -0.78 19.53 -12.04
CA LYS A 415 -2.06 20.15 -11.68
C LYS A 415 -2.22 21.52 -12.36
N GLY A 416 -3.39 21.82 -12.91
CA GLY A 416 -3.65 23.07 -13.62
C GLY A 416 -3.06 23.13 -15.03
N HIS A 417 -2.73 22.00 -15.63
CA HIS A 417 -2.31 21.91 -17.03
C HIS A 417 -3.06 20.79 -17.76
N TYR A 418 -3.16 20.90 -19.07
CA TYR A 418 -3.32 19.78 -19.98
C TYR A 418 -1.95 19.19 -20.29
N PHE A 419 -1.86 17.87 -20.41
CA PHE A 419 -0.61 17.20 -20.77
C PHE A 419 -0.86 16.13 -21.83
N ILE A 420 -0.27 16.34 -23.00
CA ILE A 420 -0.29 15.36 -24.09
C ILE A 420 1.09 14.71 -24.10
N LYS A 421 1.17 13.41 -23.81
CA LYS A 421 2.42 12.65 -23.84
C LYS A 421 2.35 11.57 -24.91
N LEU A 422 3.31 11.60 -25.82
CA LEU A 422 3.48 10.63 -26.90
C LEU A 422 4.71 9.78 -26.57
N ILE A 423 4.55 8.46 -26.52
CA ILE A 423 5.59 7.50 -26.15
C ILE A 423 5.97 6.68 -27.39
N GLY A 424 7.25 6.36 -27.55
CA GLY A 424 7.80 5.63 -28.69
C GLY A 424 7.99 6.50 -29.93
N VAL A 425 8.19 7.82 -29.76
CA VAL A 425 8.35 8.76 -30.88
C VAL A 425 9.75 8.70 -31.48
N TYR A 426 10.80 8.59 -30.66
CA TYR A 426 12.18 8.61 -31.13
C TYR A 426 12.43 9.80 -32.08
N HIS A 427 12.99 9.55 -33.27
CA HIS A 427 13.20 10.56 -34.30
C HIS A 427 11.97 10.84 -35.19
N GLN A 428 10.84 10.18 -34.95
CA GLN A 428 9.65 10.37 -35.77
C GLN A 428 8.94 11.67 -35.40
N PRO A 429 8.77 12.62 -36.35
CA PRO A 429 7.95 13.79 -36.12
C PRO A 429 6.47 13.39 -35.99
N VAL A 430 5.75 14.02 -35.07
CA VAL A 430 4.32 13.76 -34.83
C VAL A 430 3.52 15.04 -35.01
N THR A 431 2.52 15.00 -35.88
CA THR A 431 1.61 16.12 -36.10
C THR A 431 0.38 16.00 -35.19
N LEU A 432 0.06 17.10 -34.52
CA LEU A 432 -1.15 17.27 -33.72
C LEU A 432 -1.93 18.49 -34.21
N THR A 433 -3.25 18.40 -34.23
CA THR A 433 -4.11 19.58 -34.37
C THR A 433 -4.70 19.90 -32.99
N LEU A 434 -4.41 21.08 -32.46
CA LEU A 434 -4.86 21.54 -31.15
C LEU A 434 -5.99 22.55 -31.33
N GLU A 435 -7.13 22.33 -30.66
CA GLU A 435 -8.27 23.24 -30.74
C GLU A 435 -8.54 23.93 -29.41
N PHE A 436 -8.57 25.26 -29.44
CA PHE A 436 -8.72 26.12 -28.27
C PHE A 436 -9.99 26.97 -28.35
N ASP A 437 -10.69 27.14 -27.23
CA ASP A 437 -11.81 28.08 -27.09
C ASP A 437 -11.31 29.49 -26.72
N THR A 438 -10.25 29.94 -27.41
CA THR A 438 -9.70 31.29 -27.35
C THR A 438 -8.96 31.61 -28.64
N ILE A 439 -8.91 32.90 -29.00
CA ILE A 439 -8.16 33.41 -30.16
C ILE A 439 -6.79 34.00 -29.78
N THR A 440 -6.51 34.15 -28.48
CA THR A 440 -5.27 34.76 -28.00
C THR A 440 -4.11 33.77 -28.10
N PRO A 441 -2.92 34.19 -28.54
CA PRO A 441 -1.70 33.38 -28.40
C PRO A 441 -1.50 32.91 -26.96
N ILE A 442 -1.03 31.68 -26.81
CA ILE A 442 -0.86 31.01 -25.54
C ILE A 442 0.63 31.03 -25.19
N ASP A 443 0.96 31.82 -24.18
CA ASP A 443 2.29 31.80 -23.58
C ASP A 443 2.37 30.69 -22.52
N ASN A 444 3.59 30.31 -22.15
CA ASN A 444 3.86 29.28 -21.13
C ASN A 444 3.42 27.87 -21.53
N VAL A 445 3.43 27.55 -22.82
CA VAL A 445 3.42 26.16 -23.29
C VAL A 445 4.83 25.60 -23.15
N TYR A 446 4.97 24.36 -22.70
CA TYR A 446 6.27 23.70 -22.61
C TYR A 446 6.27 22.43 -23.45
N LEU A 447 7.27 22.31 -24.32
CA LEU A 447 7.61 21.05 -24.97
C LEU A 447 8.75 20.42 -24.19
N ILE A 448 8.59 19.15 -23.87
CA ILE A 448 9.55 18.36 -23.11
C ILE A 448 9.80 17.05 -23.84
N ASP A 449 11.04 16.61 -23.93
CA ASP A 449 11.35 15.24 -24.31
C ASP A 449 11.94 14.45 -23.14
N PHE A 450 11.82 13.12 -23.21
CA PHE A 450 12.23 12.19 -22.15
C PHE A 450 13.09 11.09 -22.75
N SER A 451 14.31 10.92 -22.27
CA SER A 451 15.20 9.82 -22.66
C SER A 451 15.68 9.04 -21.45
N THR A 452 15.95 7.74 -21.63
CA THR A 452 16.70 6.96 -20.64
C THR A 452 18.21 7.23 -20.68
N GLU A 453 18.72 7.85 -21.74
CA GLU A 453 20.12 8.29 -21.82
C GLU A 453 20.36 9.47 -20.88
N LEU A 454 21.47 9.40 -20.11
CA LEU A 454 21.91 10.43 -19.17
C LEU A 454 23.15 11.17 -19.70
N PRO A 455 23.24 12.50 -19.51
CA PRO A 455 24.38 13.28 -19.98
C PRO A 455 25.64 12.98 -19.15
N ALA A 456 26.80 13.39 -19.68
CA ALA A 456 28.11 13.07 -19.10
C ALA A 456 28.23 13.44 -17.61
N ASP A 457 27.67 14.56 -17.18
CA ASP A 457 27.73 14.98 -15.78
C ASP A 457 26.90 14.09 -14.85
N SER A 458 25.80 13.53 -15.35
CA SER A 458 24.95 12.57 -14.62
C SER A 458 25.54 11.15 -14.60
N GLN A 459 26.44 10.82 -15.53
CA GLN A 459 27.09 9.49 -15.59
C GLN A 459 27.91 9.20 -14.33
N SER A 460 28.47 10.22 -13.68
CA SER A 460 29.16 10.07 -12.40
C SER A 460 28.24 9.46 -11.33
N LEU A 461 26.99 9.92 -11.24
CA LEU A 461 25.98 9.38 -10.32
C LEU A 461 25.63 7.94 -10.71
N PHE A 462 25.44 7.67 -12.00
CA PHE A 462 25.10 6.33 -12.48
C PHE A 462 26.18 5.31 -12.16
N GLN A 463 27.46 5.64 -12.41
CA GLN A 463 28.61 4.77 -12.15
C GLN A 463 28.82 4.47 -10.66
N HIS A 464 28.43 5.40 -9.77
CA HIS A 464 28.52 5.21 -8.32
C HIS A 464 27.27 4.58 -7.71
N ARG A 465 26.23 4.26 -8.50
CA ARG A 465 25.08 3.52 -7.97
C ARG A 465 25.55 2.15 -7.46
N ALA A 466 25.35 1.91 -6.17
CA ALA A 466 25.69 0.63 -5.57
C ALA A 466 24.68 -0.46 -5.96
N VAL A 467 25.11 -1.72 -5.88
CA VAL A 467 24.32 -2.92 -6.19
C VAL A 467 23.07 -3.11 -5.32
N ASN A 468 22.99 -2.42 -4.17
CA ASN A 468 21.81 -2.38 -3.31
C ASN A 468 20.89 -1.18 -3.59
N MET A 469 21.04 -0.56 -4.76
CA MET A 469 20.20 0.53 -5.24
C MET A 469 19.72 0.18 -6.65
N SER A 470 18.46 0.47 -6.95
CA SER A 470 17.85 0.16 -8.24
C SER A 470 16.98 1.32 -8.72
N PRO A 471 16.97 1.62 -10.03
CA PRO A 471 15.91 2.44 -10.60
C PRO A 471 14.56 1.73 -10.49
N VAL A 472 13.47 2.50 -10.51
CA VAL A 472 12.09 2.01 -10.46
C VAL A 472 11.18 2.81 -11.40
N HIS A 473 10.11 2.20 -11.88
CA HIS A 473 9.12 2.78 -12.81
C HIS A 473 9.75 3.26 -14.11
N GLY A 474 9.74 4.58 -14.37
CA GLY A 474 10.38 5.17 -15.55
C GLY A 474 11.91 5.17 -15.51
N GLY A 475 12.48 4.74 -14.39
CA GLY A 475 13.92 4.62 -14.17
C GLY A 475 14.66 5.96 -14.23
N ASP A 476 15.91 5.89 -14.66
CA ASP A 476 16.74 7.06 -14.87
C ASP A 476 16.32 7.78 -16.14
N GLN A 477 16.21 9.11 -16.07
CA GLN A 477 15.69 9.89 -17.19
C GLN A 477 16.37 11.24 -17.32
N ALA A 478 16.63 11.66 -18.56
CA ALA A 478 16.92 13.04 -18.89
C ALA A 478 15.70 13.71 -19.54
N GLN A 479 15.39 14.90 -19.04
CA GLN A 479 14.25 15.71 -19.43
C GLN A 479 14.74 17.07 -19.92
N LEU A 480 14.67 17.29 -21.23
CA LEU A 480 15.00 18.59 -21.83
C LEU A 480 13.69 19.27 -22.16
N PHE A 481 13.53 20.53 -21.73
CA PHE A 481 12.30 21.27 -21.99
C PHE A 481 12.57 22.67 -22.53
N SER A 482 11.65 23.10 -23.38
CA SER A 482 11.63 24.42 -24.00
C SER A 482 10.26 25.04 -23.80
N LYS A 483 10.26 26.29 -23.33
CA LYS A 483 9.11 27.19 -23.35
C LYS A 483 8.85 27.64 -24.78
N ILE A 484 7.61 27.47 -25.22
CA ILE A 484 7.10 27.80 -26.55
C ILE A 484 5.90 28.73 -26.40
N ARG A 485 5.68 29.51 -27.45
CA ARG A 485 4.47 30.30 -27.64
C ARG A 485 3.65 29.63 -28.74
N LEU A 486 2.41 29.27 -28.43
CA LEU A 486 1.48 28.71 -29.39
C LEU A 486 0.52 29.77 -29.90
#